data_AF-A0A4P1RWQ5-F1
#
_entry.id   AF-A0A4P1RWQ5-F1
#
_cell.length_a   1.000
_cell.length_b   1.000
_cell.length_c   1.000
_cell.angle_alpha   90.00
_cell.angle_beta   90.00
_cell.angle_gamma   90.00
#
_symmetry.space_group_name_H-M   'P 1'
#
loop_
_entity.id
_entity.type
_entity.pdbx_description
1 polymer ?
#
loop_
_entity_poly.entity_id
_entity_poly.type
_entity_poly.pdbx_seq_one_letter_code
_entity_poly.pdbx_strand_id
1 'polypeptide(L)'
;MGSRGRIPLTLEGRNNQAPGMLRHGALPGLSSVAGLRSLESLPSHHPLENKIATQEAEIERLARDNRRLASSHVELREALVAATQDAQKLKSHIRSIQTESDIQVRVLLDKIAKMEVDIRAGDSVKKDLQQAHIEARSLASSRQELSAQIQRAAQELKKAHNSEDKSLPHLQAELDSLVKELQRLRAGFEYEKSKNVELVVEMKAKEKNLIAMAREVEMLRAEILNTEKKANAPNVFGGGTPVDSGGPFADAYGPAHGQAGVGQTGESMVPYGESNGVWAGPYDPSVARRCLSAKGDDSSECQKFANYYRSLCPGEWVERWNEQRDNGTFPGPL
;
A
#
# COMPACT_ATOMS: atom_id res chain seq x y z
N MET A 1 -41.37 -14.33 -37.72
CA MET A 1 -41.60 -13.54 -38.96
C MET A 1 -41.18 -14.41 -40.13
N GLY A 2 -41.94 -14.71 -41.17
CA GLY A 2 -43.35 -14.52 -41.49
C GLY A 2 -43.67 -15.53 -42.61
N SER A 3 -44.80 -16.23 -42.49
CA SER A 3 -45.23 -17.22 -43.47
C SER A 3 -46.33 -16.58 -44.33
N ARG A 4 -46.04 -16.29 -45.60
CA ARG A 4 -47.06 -15.96 -46.60
C ARG A 4 -47.16 -17.09 -47.61
N GLY A 5 -48.07 -18.02 -47.34
CA GLY A 5 -48.64 -18.91 -48.35
C GLY A 5 -50.07 -18.45 -48.63
N ARG A 6 -50.31 -17.88 -49.81
CA ARG A 6 -51.64 -17.79 -50.41
C ARG A 6 -51.97 -19.14 -51.04
N ILE A 7 -53.23 -19.57 -50.92
CA ILE A 7 -54.12 -19.93 -52.05
C ILE A 7 -55.57 -19.99 -51.50
N PRO A 8 -56.56 -19.46 -52.24
CA PRO A 8 -57.96 -19.39 -51.83
C PRO A 8 -58.80 -20.56 -52.37
N LEU A 9 -59.88 -20.92 -51.67
CA LEU A 9 -61.02 -21.63 -52.27
C LEU A 9 -62.33 -21.09 -51.69
N THR A 10 -62.92 -20.14 -52.43
CA THR A 10 -64.34 -19.82 -52.40
C THR A 10 -65.07 -20.86 -53.25
N LEU A 11 -65.95 -21.65 -52.64
CA LEU A 11 -66.96 -22.43 -53.34
C LEU A 11 -68.25 -22.36 -52.52
N GLU A 12 -68.98 -21.26 -52.70
CA GLU A 12 -70.39 -21.15 -52.31
C GLU A 12 -71.22 -22.02 -53.25
N GLY A 13 -71.74 -23.11 -52.72
CA GLY A 13 -72.70 -23.98 -53.36
C GLY A 13 -74.09 -23.36 -53.39
N ARG A 14 -74.43 -22.81 -54.56
CA ARG A 14 -75.68 -23.06 -55.32
C ARG A 14 -76.99 -23.20 -54.53
N ASN A 15 -77.77 -22.12 -54.54
CA ASN A 15 -79.23 -22.13 -54.46
C ASN A 15 -79.82 -23.08 -55.50
N ASN A 16 -80.64 -24.05 -55.07
CA ASN A 16 -81.59 -24.74 -55.93
C ASN A 16 -83.01 -24.46 -55.43
N GLN A 17 -83.68 -23.58 -56.18
CA GLN A 17 -85.13 -23.37 -56.16
C GLN A 17 -85.83 -24.42 -57.03
N ALA A 18 -87.11 -24.65 -56.71
CA ALA A 18 -88.20 -25.21 -57.52
C ALA A 18 -88.55 -26.70 -57.30
N PRO A 19 -89.79 -27.14 -57.62
CA PRO A 19 -91.09 -26.46 -57.44
C PRO A 19 -92.19 -27.40 -56.91
N GLY A 20 -93.09 -26.87 -56.08
CA GLY A 20 -94.37 -27.52 -55.77
C GLY A 20 -95.42 -27.15 -56.82
N MET A 21 -96.12 -28.15 -57.36
CA MET A 21 -97.41 -27.97 -58.07
C MET A 21 -98.25 -29.24 -57.92
N LEU A 22 -99.18 -29.21 -56.97
CA LEU A 22 -100.35 -30.09 -56.92
C LEU A 22 -101.40 -29.54 -57.88
N ARG A 23 -101.98 -30.40 -58.73
CA ARG A 23 -103.23 -30.11 -59.44
C ARG A 23 -104.22 -31.23 -59.16
N HIS A 24 -105.22 -30.94 -58.34
CA HIS A 24 -106.44 -31.72 -58.24
C HIS A 24 -107.40 -31.28 -59.34
N GLY A 25 -107.97 -32.24 -60.07
CA GLY A 25 -109.09 -32.05 -60.99
C GLY A 25 -110.31 -32.82 -60.48
N ALA A 26 -111.43 -32.12 -60.34
CA ALA A 26 -112.71 -32.61 -59.83
C ALA A 26 -113.57 -33.27 -60.92
N LEU A 27 -114.40 -34.23 -60.51
CA LEU A 27 -115.49 -34.85 -61.27
C LEU A 27 -116.74 -33.96 -61.32
N PRO A 28 -117.52 -34.05 -62.41
CA PRO A 28 -118.96 -34.34 -62.33
C PRO A 28 -119.34 -35.47 -63.32
N GLY A 29 -120.37 -36.31 -63.16
CA GLY A 29 -121.68 -36.15 -62.55
C GLY A 29 -122.75 -36.55 -63.58
N LEU A 30 -123.18 -37.82 -63.51
CA LEU A 30 -124.48 -38.44 -63.91
C LEU A 30 -125.25 -38.01 -65.18
N SER A 31 -125.58 -39.00 -66.01
CA SER A 31 -126.88 -39.12 -66.69
C SER A 31 -127.22 -40.59 -66.95
N SER A 32 -128.39 -41.00 -66.47
CA SER A 32 -129.01 -42.31 -66.63
C SER A 32 -129.97 -42.28 -67.81
N VAL A 33 -129.95 -43.28 -68.70
CA VAL A 33 -131.09 -43.66 -69.54
C VAL A 33 -131.18 -45.18 -69.61
N ALA A 34 -132.41 -45.64 -69.41
CA ALA A 34 -132.86 -47.01 -69.27
C ALA A 34 -132.86 -47.82 -70.58
N GLY A 35 -132.85 -49.15 -70.42
CA GLY A 35 -133.69 -50.03 -71.22
C GLY A 35 -132.97 -51.09 -72.05
N LEU A 36 -133.39 -52.34 -71.80
CA LEU A 36 -133.42 -53.50 -72.69
C LEU A 36 -132.20 -54.45 -72.71
N ARG A 37 -132.43 -55.58 -72.03
CA ARG A 37 -132.07 -56.97 -72.38
C ARG A 37 -130.88 -57.19 -73.33
N SER A 38 -129.84 -57.86 -72.84
CA SER A 38 -129.44 -59.17 -73.39
C SER A 38 -128.48 -59.84 -72.41
N LEU A 39 -128.69 -61.12 -72.17
CA LEU A 39 -127.75 -61.98 -71.50
C LEU A 39 -126.60 -62.23 -72.49
N GLU A 40 -125.68 -61.29 -72.60
CA GLU A 40 -124.55 -61.37 -73.53
C GLU A 40 -123.26 -61.14 -72.74
N SER A 41 -122.55 -62.24 -72.51
CA SER A 41 -121.14 -62.35 -72.15
C SER A 41 -120.46 -61.12 -71.54
N LEU A 42 -120.10 -61.21 -70.25
CA LEU A 42 -119.12 -60.32 -69.59
C LEU A 42 -118.03 -59.90 -70.61
N PRO A 43 -117.79 -58.61 -70.85
CA PRO A 43 -116.45 -58.19 -71.20
C PRO A 43 -115.62 -58.56 -69.98
N SER A 44 -114.62 -59.43 -70.16
CA SER A 44 -113.66 -59.80 -69.10
C SER A 44 -113.36 -58.58 -68.21
N HIS A 45 -113.89 -58.58 -66.98
CA HIS A 45 -113.67 -57.57 -65.91
C HIS A 45 -112.29 -57.73 -65.26
N HIS A 46 -111.69 -58.87 -65.51
CA HIS A 46 -110.38 -59.26 -65.04
C HIS A 46 -109.23 -58.25 -65.33
N PRO A 47 -109.14 -57.59 -66.51
CA PRO A 47 -108.04 -56.69 -66.81
C PRO A 47 -108.13 -55.34 -66.08
N LEU A 48 -109.33 -54.89 -65.67
CA LEU A 48 -109.48 -53.67 -64.87
C LEU A 48 -109.21 -53.95 -63.39
N GLU A 49 -109.73 -55.06 -62.86
CA GLU A 49 -109.47 -55.51 -61.49
C GLU A 49 -107.98 -55.80 -61.27
N ASN A 50 -107.31 -56.42 -62.25
CA ASN A 50 -105.86 -56.63 -62.20
C ASN A 50 -105.09 -55.30 -62.19
N LYS A 51 -105.53 -54.27 -62.95
CA LYS A 51 -104.90 -52.94 -62.92
C LYS A 51 -105.09 -52.24 -61.58
N ILE A 52 -106.28 -52.33 -60.98
CA ILE A 52 -106.57 -51.79 -59.64
C ILE A 52 -105.69 -52.50 -58.60
N ALA A 53 -105.61 -53.84 -58.64
CA ALA A 53 -104.75 -54.61 -57.73
C ALA A 53 -103.27 -54.26 -57.90
N THR A 54 -102.78 -54.04 -59.13
CA THR A 54 -101.41 -53.57 -59.36
C THR A 54 -101.17 -52.15 -58.83
N GLN A 55 -102.13 -51.24 -59.01
CA GLN A 55 -102.04 -49.88 -58.48
C GLN A 55 -102.05 -49.87 -56.96
N GLU A 56 -102.90 -50.68 -56.33
CA GLU A 56 -102.96 -50.83 -54.88
C GLU A 56 -101.62 -51.35 -54.33
N ALA A 57 -101.06 -52.41 -54.93
CA ALA A 57 -99.76 -52.94 -54.55
C ALA A 57 -98.63 -51.90 -54.70
N GLU A 58 -98.69 -51.06 -55.73
CA GLU A 58 -97.74 -49.97 -55.94
C GLU A 58 -97.91 -48.84 -54.92
N ILE A 59 -99.15 -48.42 -54.60
CA ILE A 59 -99.44 -47.43 -53.56
C ILE A 59 -98.93 -47.94 -52.20
N GLU A 60 -99.18 -49.20 -51.86
CA GLU A 60 -98.66 -49.77 -50.62
C GLU A 60 -97.13 -49.81 -50.58
N ARG A 61 -96.49 -50.15 -51.71
CA ARG A 61 -95.03 -50.11 -51.83
C ARG A 61 -94.52 -48.69 -51.58
N LEU A 62 -95.11 -47.69 -52.25
CA LEU A 62 -94.75 -46.28 -52.06
C LEU A 62 -95.00 -45.81 -50.62
N ALA A 63 -96.08 -46.27 -49.96
CA ALA A 63 -96.36 -45.94 -48.58
C ALA A 63 -95.33 -46.54 -47.61
N ARG A 64 -94.90 -47.80 -47.84
CA ARG A 64 -93.82 -48.43 -47.09
C ARG A 64 -92.49 -47.68 -47.29
N ASP A 65 -92.15 -47.35 -48.53
CA ASP A 65 -90.94 -46.61 -48.86
C ASP A 65 -90.93 -45.20 -48.27
N ASN A 66 -92.06 -44.49 -48.29
CA ASN A 66 -92.20 -43.17 -47.69
C ASN A 66 -92.04 -43.22 -46.16
N ARG A 67 -92.65 -44.20 -45.48
CA ARG A 67 -92.43 -44.42 -44.04
C ARG A 67 -90.97 -44.72 -43.72
N ARG A 68 -90.31 -45.55 -44.53
CA ARG A 68 -88.88 -45.84 -44.39
C ARG A 68 -88.03 -44.59 -44.58
N LEU A 69 -88.31 -43.80 -45.60
CA LEU A 69 -87.61 -42.54 -45.86
C LEU A 69 -87.79 -41.55 -44.70
N ALA A 70 -89.01 -41.46 -44.15
CA ALA A 70 -89.30 -40.63 -42.99
C ALA A 70 -88.50 -41.07 -41.75
N SER A 71 -88.41 -42.38 -41.48
CA SER A 71 -87.58 -42.94 -40.40
C SER A 71 -86.11 -42.57 -40.58
N SER A 72 -85.55 -42.84 -41.76
CA SER A 72 -84.13 -42.52 -42.04
C SER A 72 -83.85 -41.01 -41.96
N HIS A 73 -84.80 -40.15 -42.34
CA HIS A 73 -84.64 -38.71 -42.20
C HIS A 73 -84.63 -38.26 -40.73
N VAL A 74 -85.44 -38.87 -39.86
CA VAL A 74 -85.39 -38.62 -38.41
C VAL A 74 -84.04 -39.06 -37.84
N GLU A 75 -83.59 -40.28 -38.16
CA GLU A 75 -82.28 -40.80 -37.74
C GLU A 75 -81.13 -39.88 -38.20
N LEU A 76 -81.15 -39.41 -39.45
CA LEU A 76 -80.16 -38.47 -39.96
C LEU A 76 -80.19 -37.12 -39.25
N ARG A 77 -81.38 -36.63 -38.85
CA ARG A 77 -81.50 -35.39 -38.08
C ARG A 77 -80.93 -35.55 -36.67
N GLU A 78 -81.22 -36.65 -36.00
CA GLU A 78 -80.65 -36.95 -34.68
C GLU A 78 -79.12 -37.06 -34.76
N ALA A 79 -78.61 -37.77 -35.77
CA ALA A 79 -77.17 -37.87 -36.03
C ALA A 79 -76.52 -36.50 -36.31
N LEU A 80 -77.18 -35.63 -37.08
CA LEU A 80 -76.70 -34.27 -37.34
C LEU A 80 -76.64 -33.45 -36.04
N VAL A 81 -77.69 -33.51 -35.21
CA VAL A 81 -77.70 -32.81 -33.91
C VAL A 81 -76.58 -33.33 -33.01
N ALA A 82 -76.39 -34.65 -32.90
CA ALA A 82 -75.30 -35.24 -32.14
C ALA A 82 -73.92 -34.78 -32.65
N ALA A 83 -73.69 -34.82 -33.97
CA ALA A 83 -72.44 -34.37 -34.59
C ALA A 83 -72.19 -32.87 -34.35
N THR A 84 -73.23 -32.03 -34.39
CA THR A 84 -73.09 -30.60 -34.09
C THR A 84 -72.75 -30.34 -32.62
N GLN A 85 -73.32 -31.09 -31.69
CA GLN A 85 -73.01 -31.00 -30.27
C GLN A 85 -71.56 -31.40 -30.00
N ASP A 86 -71.09 -32.49 -30.62
CA ASP A 86 -69.71 -32.94 -30.48
C ASP A 86 -68.71 -31.97 -31.10
N ALA A 87 -69.06 -31.34 -32.23
CA ALA A 87 -68.26 -30.26 -32.81
C ALA A 87 -68.14 -29.05 -31.86
N GLN A 88 -69.21 -28.69 -31.13
CA GLN A 88 -69.15 -27.62 -30.11
C GLN A 88 -68.29 -27.99 -28.91
N LYS A 89 -68.38 -29.24 -28.41
CA LYS A 89 -67.50 -29.75 -27.35
C LYS A 89 -66.04 -29.66 -27.79
N LEU A 90 -65.72 -30.15 -28.99
CA LEU A 90 -64.37 -30.09 -29.55
C LEU A 90 -63.89 -28.63 -29.67
N LYS A 91 -64.74 -27.71 -30.12
CA LYS A 91 -64.41 -26.27 -30.18
C LYS A 91 -64.10 -25.66 -28.82
N SER A 92 -64.74 -26.14 -27.73
CA SER A 92 -64.40 -25.70 -26.37
C SER A 92 -63.06 -26.27 -25.91
N HIS A 93 -62.78 -27.55 -26.19
CA HIS A 93 -61.52 -28.19 -25.86
C HIS A 93 -60.34 -27.55 -26.60
N ILE A 94 -60.50 -27.26 -27.90
CA ILE A 94 -59.48 -26.56 -28.70
C ILE A 94 -59.15 -25.20 -28.08
N ARG A 95 -60.16 -24.42 -27.66
CA ARG A 95 -59.95 -23.14 -26.99
C ARG A 95 -59.18 -23.31 -25.67
N SER A 96 -59.54 -24.30 -24.86
CA SER A 96 -58.84 -24.60 -23.60
C SER A 96 -57.37 -24.96 -23.83
N ILE A 97 -57.09 -25.80 -24.83
CA ILE A 97 -55.73 -26.22 -25.18
C ILE A 97 -54.92 -25.01 -25.69
N GLN A 98 -55.52 -24.17 -26.53
CA GLN A 98 -54.89 -22.95 -27.01
C GLN A 98 -54.53 -22.01 -25.84
N THR A 99 -55.45 -21.78 -24.90
CA THR A 99 -55.17 -20.91 -23.75
C THR A 99 -54.08 -21.47 -22.84
N GLU A 100 -54.05 -22.78 -22.61
CA GLU A 100 -53.01 -23.44 -21.82
C GLU A 100 -51.65 -23.34 -22.51
N SER A 101 -51.60 -23.63 -23.82
CA SER A 101 -50.39 -23.49 -24.63
C SER A 101 -49.87 -22.04 -24.63
N ASP A 102 -50.75 -21.05 -24.77
CA ASP A 102 -50.37 -19.63 -24.75
C ASP A 102 -49.83 -19.19 -23.38
N ILE A 103 -50.33 -19.77 -22.28
CA ILE A 103 -49.78 -19.54 -20.93
C ILE A 103 -48.40 -20.17 -20.83
N GLN A 104 -48.25 -21.43 -21.22
CA GLN A 104 -46.96 -22.15 -21.15
C GLN A 104 -45.88 -21.44 -21.99
N VAL A 105 -46.22 -20.99 -23.20
CA VAL A 105 -45.29 -20.22 -24.05
C VAL A 105 -44.85 -18.93 -23.37
N ARG A 106 -45.78 -18.17 -22.76
CA ARG A 106 -45.44 -16.94 -22.03
C ARG A 106 -44.52 -17.21 -20.84
N VAL A 107 -44.78 -18.26 -20.07
CA VAL A 107 -43.94 -18.66 -18.93
C VAL A 107 -42.52 -19.02 -19.39
N LEU A 108 -42.39 -19.76 -20.49
CA LEU A 108 -41.08 -20.10 -21.05
C LEU A 108 -40.32 -18.87 -21.54
N LEU A 109 -41.01 -17.93 -22.20
CA LEU A 109 -40.39 -16.68 -22.66
C LEU A 109 -39.91 -15.81 -21.48
N ASP A 110 -40.68 -15.71 -20.41
CA ASP A 110 -40.28 -14.99 -19.19
C ASP A 110 -39.04 -15.63 -18.55
N LYS A 111 -39.01 -16.97 -18.48
CA LYS A 111 -37.83 -17.71 -17.99
C LYS A 111 -36.60 -17.48 -18.86
N ILE A 112 -36.76 -17.48 -20.19
CA ILE A 112 -35.68 -17.16 -21.14
C ILE A 112 -35.18 -15.74 -20.90
N ALA A 113 -36.07 -14.75 -20.81
CA ALA A 113 -35.71 -13.36 -20.58
C ALA A 113 -34.92 -13.18 -19.26
N LYS A 114 -35.34 -13.86 -18.19
CA LYS A 114 -34.61 -13.86 -16.92
C LYS A 114 -33.21 -14.47 -17.06
N MET A 115 -33.09 -15.62 -17.73
CA MET A 115 -31.80 -16.26 -17.98
C MET A 115 -30.89 -15.40 -18.88
N GLU A 116 -31.44 -14.66 -19.84
CA GLU A 116 -30.67 -13.73 -20.67
C GLU A 116 -30.07 -12.58 -19.85
N VAL A 117 -30.78 -12.08 -18.84
CA VAL A 117 -30.23 -11.08 -17.91
C VAL A 117 -29.07 -11.67 -17.11
N ASP A 118 -29.23 -12.88 -16.58
CA ASP A 118 -28.17 -13.56 -15.83
C ASP A 118 -26.93 -13.83 -16.70
N ILE A 119 -27.12 -14.20 -17.98
CA ILE A 119 -26.02 -14.38 -18.95
C ILE A 119 -25.28 -13.06 -19.18
N ARG A 120 -26.00 -11.95 -19.38
CA ARG A 120 -25.38 -10.61 -19.55
C ARG A 120 -24.62 -10.16 -18.31
N ALA A 121 -25.14 -10.47 -17.11
CA ALA A 121 -24.41 -10.23 -15.87
C ALA A 121 -23.11 -11.05 -15.84
N GLY A 122 -23.14 -12.31 -16.27
CA GLY A 122 -21.95 -13.15 -16.44
C GLY A 122 -20.91 -12.56 -17.42
N ASP A 123 -21.35 -11.93 -18.52
CA ASP A 123 -20.45 -11.27 -19.47
C ASP A 123 -19.69 -10.09 -18.85
N SER A 124 -20.31 -9.35 -17.92
CA SER A 124 -19.60 -8.28 -17.20
C SER A 124 -18.49 -8.83 -16.30
N VAL A 125 -18.76 -9.89 -15.55
CA VAL A 125 -17.76 -10.60 -14.72
C VAL A 125 -16.61 -11.13 -15.56
N LYS A 126 -16.91 -11.66 -16.76
CA LYS A 126 -15.87 -12.11 -17.71
C LYS A 126 -14.95 -10.97 -18.14
N LYS A 127 -15.48 -9.78 -18.41
CA LYS A 127 -14.67 -8.60 -18.75
C LYS A 127 -13.82 -8.15 -17.57
N ASP A 128 -14.38 -8.10 -16.38
CA ASP A 128 -13.67 -7.72 -15.16
C ASP A 128 -12.52 -8.70 -14.87
N LEU A 129 -12.74 -10.00 -15.07
CA LEU A 129 -11.70 -11.02 -14.93
C LEU A 129 -10.57 -10.83 -15.94
N GLN A 130 -10.90 -10.51 -17.20
CA GLN A 130 -9.89 -10.21 -18.22
C GLN A 130 -9.07 -8.97 -17.86
N GLN A 131 -9.72 -7.93 -17.37
CA GLN A 131 -9.06 -6.70 -16.90
C GLN A 131 -8.15 -6.96 -15.71
N ALA A 132 -8.64 -7.67 -14.68
CA ALA A 132 -7.85 -8.06 -13.52
C ALA A 132 -6.62 -8.90 -13.90
N HIS A 133 -6.75 -9.77 -14.90
CA HIS A 133 -5.62 -10.55 -15.41
C HIS A 133 -4.57 -9.65 -16.09
N ILE A 134 -4.97 -8.63 -16.84
CA ILE A 134 -4.04 -7.67 -17.46
C ILE A 134 -3.30 -6.88 -16.37
N GLU A 135 -4.03 -6.39 -15.36
CA GLU A 135 -3.47 -5.66 -14.22
C GLU A 135 -2.51 -6.51 -13.40
N ALA A 136 -2.87 -7.75 -13.10
CA ALA A 136 -1.99 -8.68 -12.39
C ALA A 136 -0.68 -8.93 -13.16
N ARG A 137 -0.75 -9.07 -14.49
CA ARG A 137 0.45 -9.21 -15.34
C ARG A 137 1.31 -7.95 -15.34
N SER A 138 0.68 -6.78 -15.39
CA SER A 138 1.38 -5.49 -15.32
C SER A 138 2.10 -5.33 -13.96
N LEU A 139 1.40 -5.58 -12.86
CA LEU A 139 1.96 -5.53 -11.51
C LEU A 139 3.09 -6.53 -11.32
N ALA A 140 2.97 -7.75 -11.87
CA ALA A 140 4.04 -8.74 -11.83
C ALA A 140 5.31 -8.24 -12.56
N SER A 141 5.15 -7.59 -13.71
CA SER A 141 6.27 -6.99 -14.44
C SER A 141 6.92 -5.85 -13.64
N SER A 142 6.12 -4.96 -13.03
CA SER A 142 6.64 -3.89 -12.17
C SER A 142 7.38 -4.45 -10.96
N ARG A 143 6.85 -5.50 -10.32
CA ARG A 143 7.51 -6.19 -9.20
C ARG A 143 8.86 -6.77 -9.62
N GLN A 144 8.95 -7.37 -10.81
CA GLN A 144 10.21 -7.92 -11.33
C GLN A 144 11.25 -6.82 -11.54
N GLU A 145 10.87 -5.69 -12.14
CA GLU A 145 11.76 -4.54 -12.34
C GLU A 145 12.24 -3.95 -11.01
N LEU A 146 11.31 -3.72 -10.06
CA LEU A 146 11.67 -3.23 -8.72
C LEU A 146 12.58 -4.21 -7.98
N SER A 147 12.36 -5.51 -8.12
CA SER A 147 13.24 -6.52 -7.53
C SER A 147 14.64 -6.45 -8.13
N ALA A 148 14.77 -6.25 -9.44
CA ALA A 148 16.05 -6.06 -10.10
C ALA A 148 16.74 -4.75 -9.66
N GLN A 149 15.98 -3.67 -9.45
CA GLN A 149 16.51 -2.42 -8.90
C GLN A 149 17.02 -2.58 -7.47
N ILE A 150 16.26 -3.25 -6.60
CA ILE A 150 16.68 -3.54 -5.23
C ILE A 150 17.96 -4.38 -5.22
N GLN A 151 18.07 -5.40 -6.07
CA GLN A 151 19.28 -6.20 -6.18
C GLN A 151 20.48 -5.38 -6.63
N ARG A 152 20.31 -4.48 -7.61
CA ARG A 152 21.35 -3.56 -8.06
C ARG A 152 21.80 -2.63 -6.93
N ALA A 153 20.87 -1.96 -6.26
CA ALA A 153 21.17 -1.07 -5.14
C ALA A 153 21.87 -1.79 -3.98
N ALA A 154 21.43 -3.01 -3.65
CA ALA A 154 22.08 -3.83 -2.63
C ALA A 154 23.53 -4.20 -3.03
N GLN A 155 23.77 -4.48 -4.32
CA GLN A 155 25.12 -4.76 -4.81
C GLN A 155 26.01 -3.51 -4.78
N GLU A 156 25.48 -2.34 -5.12
CA GLU A 156 26.19 -1.07 -5.03
C GLU A 156 26.57 -0.74 -3.59
N LEU A 157 25.64 -0.91 -2.65
CA LEU A 157 25.90 -0.73 -1.22
C LEU A 157 27.00 -1.68 -0.72
N LYS A 158 26.96 -2.95 -1.12
CA LYS A 158 28.02 -3.92 -0.80
C LYS A 158 29.38 -3.52 -1.39
N LYS A 159 29.41 -2.99 -2.61
CA LYS A 159 30.65 -2.48 -3.24
C LYS A 159 31.20 -1.27 -2.47
N ALA A 160 30.33 -0.32 -2.10
CA ALA A 160 30.71 0.85 -1.32
C ALA A 160 31.27 0.47 0.06
N HIS A 161 30.60 -0.44 0.77
CA HIS A 161 31.08 -0.95 2.05
C HIS A 161 32.45 -1.64 1.92
N ASN A 162 32.63 -2.49 0.90
CA ASN A 162 33.93 -3.13 0.64
C ASN A 162 35.05 -2.13 0.28
N SER A 163 34.73 -0.95 -0.28
CA SER A 163 35.73 0.10 -0.51
C SER A 163 36.04 0.90 0.75
N GLU A 164 35.04 1.21 1.58
CA GLU A 164 35.24 1.90 2.86
C GLU A 164 35.98 1.02 3.88
N ASP A 165 35.65 -0.27 3.95
CA ASP A 165 36.31 -1.27 4.80
C ASP A 165 37.81 -1.39 4.54
N LYS A 166 38.29 -1.03 3.35
CA LYS A 166 39.73 -1.00 3.03
C LYS A 166 40.39 0.32 3.44
N SER A 167 39.65 1.42 3.47
CA SER A 167 40.16 2.75 3.81
C SER A 167 40.32 2.95 5.33
N LEU A 168 39.42 2.40 6.14
CA LEU A 168 39.47 2.51 7.60
C LEU A 168 40.74 1.90 8.22
N PRO A 169 41.18 0.68 7.84
CA PRO A 169 42.44 0.11 8.34
C PRO A 169 43.67 0.91 7.93
N HIS A 170 43.64 1.55 6.75
CA HIS A 170 44.74 2.38 6.29
C HIS A 170 44.89 3.64 7.15
N LEU A 171 43.78 4.35 7.40
CA LEU A 171 43.77 5.52 8.28
C LEU A 171 44.14 5.16 9.73
N GLN A 172 43.70 3.98 10.22
CA GLN A 172 44.11 3.48 11.53
C GLN A 172 45.62 3.24 11.61
N ALA A 173 46.22 2.66 10.56
CA ALA A 173 47.66 2.44 10.51
C ALA A 173 48.46 3.76 10.49
N GLU A 174 47.96 4.78 9.79
CA GLU A 174 48.55 6.13 9.81
C GLU A 174 48.48 6.76 11.20
N LEU A 175 47.33 6.68 11.87
CA LEU A 175 47.17 7.17 13.24
C LEU A 175 48.13 6.46 14.21
N ASP A 176 48.23 5.15 14.15
CA ASP A 176 49.14 4.36 14.99
C ASP A 176 50.60 4.72 14.73
N SER A 177 50.96 5.02 13.48
CA SER A 177 52.29 5.51 13.10
C SER A 177 52.58 6.88 13.71
N LEU A 178 51.65 7.83 13.59
CA LEU A 178 51.78 9.17 14.18
C LEU A 178 51.88 9.11 15.71
N VAL A 179 51.11 8.25 16.36
CA VAL A 179 51.19 8.03 17.82
C VAL A 179 52.57 7.51 18.22
N LYS A 180 53.13 6.54 17.48
CA LYS A 180 54.50 6.04 17.72
C LYS A 180 55.54 7.14 17.55
N GLU A 181 55.39 7.99 16.55
CA GLU A 181 56.31 9.12 16.32
C GLU A 181 56.24 10.14 17.46
N LEU A 182 55.03 10.48 17.92
CA LEU A 182 54.81 11.34 19.09
C LEU A 182 55.45 10.77 20.36
N GLN A 183 55.30 9.46 20.59
CA GLN A 183 55.95 8.77 21.71
C GLN A 183 57.48 8.83 21.60
N ARG A 184 58.03 8.63 20.40
CA ARG A 184 59.48 8.73 20.14
C ARG A 184 60.01 10.13 20.42
N LEU A 185 59.32 11.16 19.94
CA LEU A 185 59.71 12.56 20.17
C LEU A 185 59.64 12.93 21.66
N ARG A 186 58.60 12.48 22.37
CA ARG A 186 58.48 12.68 23.82
C ARG A 186 59.62 12.01 24.58
N ALA A 187 59.96 10.77 24.23
CA ALA A 187 61.08 10.05 24.86
C ALA A 187 62.42 10.76 24.61
N GLY A 188 62.64 11.25 23.39
CA GLY A 188 63.82 12.05 23.05
C GLY A 188 63.89 13.37 23.84
N PHE A 189 62.77 14.07 23.98
CA PHE A 189 62.69 15.30 24.76
C PHE A 189 63.02 15.07 26.24
N GLU A 190 62.43 14.07 26.88
CA GLU A 190 62.70 13.76 28.29
C GLU A 190 64.16 13.33 28.52
N TYR A 191 64.77 12.64 27.55
CA TYR A 191 66.20 12.30 27.60
C TYR A 191 67.09 13.54 27.57
N GLU A 192 66.88 14.44 26.61
CA GLU A 192 67.65 15.68 26.50
C GLU A 192 67.43 16.61 27.72
N LYS A 193 66.20 16.67 28.22
CA LYS A 193 65.87 17.39 29.46
C LYS A 193 66.64 16.83 30.66
N SER A 194 66.69 15.49 30.82
CA SER A 194 67.43 14.85 31.91
C SER A 194 68.93 15.14 31.83
N LYS A 195 69.53 15.03 30.64
CA LYS A 195 70.92 15.42 30.41
C LYS A 195 71.21 16.89 30.72
N ASN A 196 70.31 17.78 30.33
CA ASN A 196 70.48 19.21 30.58
C ASN A 196 70.45 19.50 32.10
N VAL A 197 69.52 18.87 32.83
CA VAL A 197 69.46 18.95 34.29
C VAL A 197 70.76 18.45 34.93
N GLU A 198 71.28 17.30 34.50
CA GLU A 198 72.57 16.77 34.97
C GLU A 198 73.72 17.75 34.70
N LEU A 199 73.81 18.31 33.49
CA LEU A 199 74.82 19.30 33.12
C LEU A 199 74.74 20.55 34.00
N VAL A 200 73.53 21.06 34.29
CA VAL A 200 73.35 22.21 35.19
C VAL A 200 73.80 21.89 36.60
N VAL A 201 73.53 20.67 37.09
CA VAL A 201 74.01 20.22 38.42
C VAL A 201 75.54 20.16 38.45
N GLU A 202 76.19 19.60 37.42
CA GLU A 202 77.65 19.59 37.31
C GLU A 202 78.25 20.99 37.26
N MET A 203 77.65 21.90 36.48
CA MET A 203 78.10 23.29 36.37
C MET A 203 78.00 24.01 37.72
N LYS A 204 76.89 23.83 38.46
CA LYS A 204 76.74 24.38 39.83
C LYS A 204 77.75 23.80 40.81
N ALA A 205 78.11 22.52 40.68
CA ALA A 205 79.14 21.91 41.52
C ALA A 205 80.52 22.53 41.24
N LYS A 206 80.88 22.69 39.96
CA LYS A 206 82.12 23.37 39.55
C LYS A 206 82.15 24.83 40.00
N GLU A 207 81.05 25.55 39.90
CA GLU A 207 80.90 26.92 40.40
C GLU A 207 81.14 27.00 41.92
N LYS A 208 80.50 26.12 42.71
CA LYS A 208 80.73 26.05 44.15
C LYS A 208 82.21 25.79 44.50
N ASN A 209 82.87 24.89 43.77
CA ASN A 209 84.30 24.61 43.96
C ASN A 209 85.16 25.84 43.63
N LEU A 210 84.86 26.56 42.54
CA LEU A 210 85.57 27.80 42.19
C LEU A 210 85.37 28.89 43.25
N ILE A 211 84.16 29.06 43.78
CA ILE A 211 83.87 30.00 44.86
C ILE A 211 84.63 29.61 46.14
N ALA A 212 84.66 28.32 46.48
CA ALA A 212 85.41 27.82 47.64
C ALA A 212 86.92 28.09 47.48
N MET A 213 87.50 27.77 46.32
CA MET A 213 88.91 28.08 46.03
C MET A 213 89.20 29.58 46.07
N ALA A 214 88.31 30.43 45.55
CA ALA A 214 88.47 31.88 45.63
C ALA A 214 88.50 32.37 47.09
N ARG A 215 87.61 31.85 47.94
CA ARG A 215 87.60 32.15 49.39
C ARG A 215 88.87 31.66 50.08
N GLU A 216 89.38 30.49 49.74
CA GLU A 216 90.65 29.98 50.26
C GLU A 216 91.83 30.87 49.86
N VAL A 217 91.88 31.31 48.60
CA VAL A 217 92.90 32.28 48.12
C VAL A 217 92.81 33.60 48.89
N GLU A 218 91.60 34.10 49.17
CA GLU A 218 91.41 35.31 49.99
C GLU A 218 91.89 35.10 51.44
N MET A 219 91.57 33.96 52.06
CA MET A 219 92.06 33.63 53.41
C MET A 219 93.58 33.53 53.46
N LEU A 220 94.20 32.81 52.51
CA LEU A 220 95.66 32.70 52.43
C LEU A 220 96.33 34.05 52.20
N ARG A 221 95.76 34.92 51.35
CA ARG A 221 96.24 36.31 51.18
C ARG A 221 96.15 37.11 52.46
N ALA A 222 95.06 36.96 53.22
CA ALA A 222 94.91 37.61 54.52
C ALA A 222 95.93 37.10 55.55
N GLU A 223 96.23 35.80 55.52
CA GLU A 223 97.25 35.18 56.38
C GLU A 223 98.67 35.63 56.03
N ILE A 224 99.01 35.75 54.73
CA ILE A 224 100.27 36.34 54.25
C ILE A 224 100.40 37.79 54.73
N LEU A 225 99.37 38.63 54.55
CA LEU A 225 99.39 40.02 55.03
C LEU A 225 99.55 40.11 56.55
N ASN A 226 99.00 39.15 57.31
CA ASN A 226 99.14 39.10 58.76
C ASN A 226 100.55 38.66 59.20
N THR A 227 101.16 37.70 58.50
CA THR A 227 102.55 37.29 58.74
C THR A 227 103.54 38.38 58.32
N GLU A 228 103.29 39.12 57.24
CA GLU A 228 104.04 40.32 56.85
C GLU A 228 103.94 41.43 57.91
N LYS A 229 102.75 41.71 58.44
CA LYS A 229 102.58 42.66 59.56
C LYS A 229 103.33 42.24 60.82
N LYS A 230 103.44 40.93 61.10
CA LYS A 230 104.27 40.38 62.19
C LYS A 230 105.77 40.46 61.89
N ALA A 231 106.19 40.35 60.64
CA ALA A 231 107.58 40.46 60.21
C ALA A 231 108.08 41.92 60.18
N ASN A 232 107.19 42.89 59.91
CA ASN A 232 107.51 44.32 59.79
C ASN A 232 107.15 45.17 61.04
N ALA A 233 107.07 44.59 62.24
CA ALA A 233 106.97 45.38 63.48
C ALA A 233 108.36 45.98 63.82
N PRO A 234 108.55 47.32 63.77
CA PRO A 234 109.88 47.93 63.71
C PRO A 234 110.45 48.27 65.08
N ASN A 235 111.79 48.24 65.22
CA ASN A 235 112.49 48.93 66.29
C ASN A 235 113.68 49.76 65.75
N VAL A 236 113.54 51.09 65.90
CA VAL A 236 114.58 52.12 66.11
C VAL A 236 115.33 52.72 64.89
N PHE A 237 114.86 53.95 64.57
CA PHE A 237 115.56 55.23 64.33
C PHE A 237 116.13 55.67 62.96
N GLY A 238 115.75 56.92 62.62
CA GLY A 238 116.42 57.87 61.72
C GLY A 238 115.86 57.84 60.29
N GLY A 239 115.27 58.87 59.71
CA GLY A 239 115.26 60.31 59.95
C GLY A 239 115.36 60.99 58.58
N GLY A 240 114.45 61.91 58.25
CA GLY A 240 114.57 62.76 57.06
C GLY A 240 113.27 62.94 56.25
N THR A 241 112.61 64.07 56.46
CA THR A 241 111.71 64.73 55.49
C THR A 241 112.57 65.59 54.51
N PRO A 242 112.07 66.29 53.45
CA PRO A 242 110.68 66.49 52.99
C PRO A 242 110.46 66.57 51.43
N VAL A 243 109.18 66.82 51.05
CA VAL A 243 108.67 67.65 49.91
C VAL A 243 108.41 67.03 48.51
N ASP A 244 107.11 67.09 48.16
CA ASP A 244 106.37 67.42 46.92
C ASP A 244 106.83 66.98 45.52
N SER A 245 105.90 66.40 44.75
CA SER A 245 105.09 67.16 43.77
C SER A 245 104.41 66.24 42.74
N GLY A 246 103.15 66.56 42.41
CA GLY A 246 102.61 66.41 41.05
C GLY A 246 101.66 65.23 40.77
N GLY A 247 100.34 65.49 40.84
CA GLY A 247 99.34 64.74 40.06
C GLY A 247 99.34 65.18 38.58
N PRO A 248 98.24 65.10 37.81
CA PRO A 248 96.99 64.34 37.97
C PRO A 248 96.56 63.63 36.65
N PHE A 249 95.47 62.84 36.65
CA PHE A 249 94.54 62.84 35.51
C PHE A 249 93.14 62.39 35.93
N ALA A 250 92.17 63.26 35.69
CA ALA A 250 90.74 62.99 35.71
C ALA A 250 90.26 62.81 34.25
N ASP A 251 89.23 61.99 34.05
CA ASP A 251 88.04 62.25 33.21
C ASP A 251 87.34 60.91 32.91
N ALA A 252 86.12 60.67 33.37
CA ALA A 252 84.83 61.25 32.99
C ALA A 252 84.21 60.53 31.78
N TYR A 253 83.19 59.70 32.04
CA TYR A 253 81.95 59.56 31.25
C TYR A 253 80.88 58.87 32.12
N GLY A 254 79.75 59.54 32.34
CA GLY A 254 78.43 58.92 32.53
C GLY A 254 77.51 59.40 31.39
N PRO A 255 76.16 59.41 31.51
CA PRO A 255 75.23 58.37 31.98
C PRO A 255 73.96 58.26 31.06
N ALA A 256 72.98 57.41 31.47
CA ALA A 256 71.52 57.60 31.37
C ALA A 256 70.64 56.93 30.28
N HIS A 257 69.35 56.85 30.65
CA HIS A 257 68.09 56.45 29.98
C HIS A 257 67.69 54.97 30.10
N GLY A 258 66.46 54.59 30.46
CA GLY A 258 65.20 55.28 30.82
C GLY A 258 64.19 54.16 31.17
N GLN A 259 63.49 54.21 32.31
CA GLN A 259 62.19 54.87 32.55
C GLN A 259 60.95 54.03 32.15
N ALA A 260 60.12 53.75 33.18
CA ALA A 260 58.65 53.54 33.25
C ALA A 260 57.97 52.53 32.28
N GLY A 261 56.90 51.81 32.68
CA GLY A 261 56.12 51.85 33.90
C GLY A 261 54.85 50.99 33.77
N VAL A 262 54.32 50.63 34.95
CA VAL A 262 52.91 50.50 35.36
C VAL A 262 51.94 49.62 34.53
N GLY A 263 51.34 48.66 35.22
CA GLY A 263 50.05 48.05 34.86
C GLY A 263 49.62 46.97 35.85
N GLN A 264 48.91 47.35 36.92
CA GLN A 264 48.23 46.45 37.85
C GLN A 264 47.07 45.71 37.16
N THR A 265 46.73 44.52 37.66
CA THR A 265 45.38 44.01 38.05
C THR A 265 45.48 42.48 38.14
N GLY A 266 45.14 41.86 39.27
CA GLY A 266 43.79 41.30 39.51
C GLY A 266 43.59 40.11 38.54
N GLU A 267 43.46 38.84 38.94
CA GLU A 267 42.67 38.27 40.01
C GLU A 267 43.12 36.81 40.27
N SER A 268 43.03 36.41 41.53
CA SER A 268 42.62 35.10 42.04
C SER A 268 42.87 33.84 41.19
N MET A 269 43.99 33.17 41.47
CA MET A 269 44.22 31.76 41.21
C MET A 269 43.29 30.93 42.14
N VAL A 270 42.24 30.33 41.60
CA VAL A 270 41.50 29.24 42.26
C VAL A 270 42.28 27.93 42.02
N PRO A 271 42.62 27.15 43.06
CA PRO A 271 43.27 25.85 42.86
C PRO A 271 42.24 24.83 42.37
N TYR A 272 42.53 24.19 41.24
CA TYR A 272 41.85 22.97 40.82
C TYR A 272 42.19 21.85 41.83
N GLY A 273 41.25 21.56 42.72
CA GLY A 273 41.23 20.35 43.53
C GLY A 273 40.58 19.21 42.76
N GLU A 274 41.26 18.07 42.76
CA GLU A 274 40.82 16.78 42.23
C GLU A 274 39.43 16.37 42.71
N SER A 275 38.63 15.81 41.79
CA SER A 275 37.81 14.64 42.11
C SER A 275 37.86 13.68 40.92
N ASN A 276 38.69 12.66 41.08
CA ASN A 276 38.64 11.45 40.30
C ASN A 276 37.29 10.76 40.55
N GLY A 277 36.50 10.62 39.48
CA GLY A 277 35.28 9.83 39.45
C GLY A 277 35.10 9.17 38.09
N VAL A 278 35.86 8.08 37.88
CA VAL A 278 35.48 6.92 37.05
C VAL A 278 34.90 7.24 35.66
N TRP A 279 35.77 7.40 34.66
CA TRP A 279 35.39 7.22 33.26
C TRP A 279 35.43 5.73 32.90
N ALA A 280 34.33 5.03 33.16
CA ALA A 280 34.01 3.75 32.55
C ALA A 280 32.76 3.96 31.68
N GLY A 281 32.78 3.53 30.41
CA GLY A 281 31.62 3.62 29.50
C GLY A 281 30.43 2.76 29.96
N PRO A 282 29.31 2.65 29.21
CA PRO A 282 28.93 3.27 27.93
C PRO A 282 27.87 4.36 28.10
N TYR A 283 27.68 5.18 27.06
CA TYR A 283 26.69 6.25 26.97
C TYR A 283 25.29 5.85 27.45
N ASP A 284 24.80 6.50 28.53
CA ASP A 284 23.45 6.30 29.07
C ASP A 284 22.72 7.66 29.19
N PRO A 285 21.73 7.93 28.32
CA PRO A 285 20.92 9.16 28.35
C PRO A 285 20.13 9.39 29.64
N SER A 286 20.03 8.38 30.50
CA SER A 286 19.27 8.46 31.77
C SER A 286 20.03 9.16 32.90
N VAL A 287 21.32 9.50 32.73
CA VAL A 287 22.13 10.19 33.75
C VAL A 287 21.66 11.62 34.00
N ALA A 288 21.32 12.37 32.93
CA ALA A 288 20.79 13.74 33.07
C ALA A 288 19.41 13.76 33.75
N ARG A 289 18.56 12.76 33.47
CA ARG A 289 17.22 12.64 34.08
C ARG A 289 17.29 12.19 35.54
N ARG A 290 18.23 11.29 35.88
CA ARG A 290 18.53 10.93 37.27
C ARG A 290 19.04 12.13 38.08
N CYS A 291 19.81 13.03 37.45
CA CYS A 291 20.24 14.29 38.06
C CYS A 291 19.04 15.21 38.38
N LEU A 292 18.09 15.36 37.44
CA LEU A 292 16.89 16.18 37.62
C LEU A 292 15.92 15.61 38.68
N SER A 293 15.72 14.29 38.70
CA SER A 293 14.85 13.61 39.67
C SER A 293 15.41 13.61 41.10
N ALA A 294 16.74 13.61 41.26
CA ALA A 294 17.40 13.59 42.56
C ALA A 294 17.66 14.98 43.17
N LYS A 295 17.85 16.02 42.35
CA LYS A 295 18.24 17.37 42.82
C LYS A 295 17.24 18.49 42.54
N GLY A 296 16.14 18.21 41.81
CA GLY A 296 15.17 19.24 41.39
C GLY A 296 15.71 20.11 40.24
N ASP A 297 14.80 20.79 39.54
CA ASP A 297 15.05 21.51 38.28
C ASP A 297 16.10 22.63 38.34
N ASP A 298 16.53 23.07 39.54
CA ASP A 298 17.38 24.25 39.73
C ASP A 298 18.87 23.96 40.00
N SER A 299 19.33 22.72 39.81
CA SER A 299 20.76 22.40 39.92
C SER A 299 21.53 22.84 38.68
N SER A 300 22.37 23.88 38.82
CA SER A 300 23.25 24.41 37.76
C SER A 300 24.20 23.36 37.15
N GLU A 301 24.41 22.23 37.82
CA GLU A 301 25.17 21.08 37.30
C GLU A 301 24.35 20.27 36.30
N CYS A 302 23.07 19.99 36.60
CA CYS A 302 22.21 19.21 35.71
C CYS A 302 21.86 20.00 34.43
N GLN A 303 21.76 21.32 34.53
CA GLN A 303 21.49 22.19 33.39
C GLN A 303 22.67 22.25 32.40
N LYS A 304 23.92 22.16 32.90
CA LYS A 304 25.11 22.01 32.03
C LYS A 304 25.04 20.74 31.20
N PHE A 305 24.67 19.61 31.82
CA PHE A 305 24.48 18.36 31.09
C PHE A 305 23.33 18.46 30.09
N ALA A 306 22.18 19.00 30.48
CA ALA A 306 21.05 19.20 29.58
C ALA A 306 21.39 20.07 28.36
N ASN A 307 22.18 21.13 28.55
CA ASN A 307 22.65 22.00 27.48
C ASN A 307 23.65 21.29 26.56
N TYR A 308 24.57 20.50 27.12
CA TYR A 308 25.47 19.66 26.33
C TYR A 308 24.70 18.65 25.46
N TYR A 309 23.71 17.96 26.03
CA TYR A 309 22.90 16.99 25.28
C TYR A 309 22.02 17.66 24.21
N ARG A 310 21.46 18.85 24.47
CA ARG A 310 20.74 19.63 23.44
C ARG A 310 21.64 20.09 22.30
N SER A 311 22.91 20.37 22.55
CA SER A 311 23.86 20.78 21.49
C SER A 311 24.29 19.61 20.58
N LEU A 312 24.15 18.38 21.06
CA LEU A 312 24.54 17.16 20.34
C LEU A 312 23.38 16.54 19.54
N CYS A 313 22.14 16.98 19.77
CA CYS A 313 20.96 16.43 19.11
C CYS A 313 20.28 17.49 18.22
N PRO A 314 19.97 17.18 16.95
CA PRO A 314 19.16 18.05 16.10
C PRO A 314 17.80 18.35 16.76
N GLY A 315 17.34 19.60 16.70
CA GLY A 315 16.11 20.05 17.37
C GLY A 315 14.87 19.22 17.00
N GLU A 316 14.74 18.86 15.72
CA GLU A 316 13.63 18.02 15.22
C GLU A 316 13.58 16.62 15.86
N TRP A 317 14.73 16.06 16.22
CA TRP A 317 14.79 14.74 16.88
C TRP A 317 14.38 14.82 18.34
N VAL A 318 14.77 15.90 19.02
CA VAL A 318 14.39 16.16 20.40
C VAL A 318 12.88 16.37 20.51
N GLU A 319 12.28 17.12 19.58
CA GLU A 319 10.83 17.33 19.52
C GLU A 319 10.06 16.02 19.29
N ARG A 320 10.48 15.23 18.31
CA ARG A 320 9.84 13.94 18.00
C ARG A 320 9.95 12.92 19.13
N TRP A 321 11.07 12.92 19.87
CA TRP A 321 11.22 12.07 21.05
C TRP A 321 10.39 12.57 22.23
N ASN A 322 10.26 13.87 22.43
CA ASN A 322 9.37 14.43 23.46
C ASN A 322 7.91 14.10 23.15
N GLU A 323 7.49 14.22 21.89
CA GLU A 323 6.14 13.85 21.45
C GLU A 323 5.86 12.35 21.62
N GLN A 324 6.85 11.48 21.34
CA GLN A 324 6.75 10.04 21.62
C GLN A 324 6.67 9.73 23.11
N ARG A 325 7.27 10.55 23.97
CA ARG A 325 7.20 10.40 25.42
C ARG A 325 5.86 10.86 25.97
N ASP A 326 5.34 11.99 25.51
CA ASP A 326 4.03 12.52 25.91
C ASP A 326 2.91 11.56 25.49
N ASN A 327 3.07 10.90 24.33
CA ASN A 327 2.16 9.89 23.83
C ASN A 327 2.38 8.47 24.43
N GLY A 328 3.39 8.29 25.31
CA GLY A 328 3.67 7.01 25.97
C GLY A 328 4.25 5.90 25.06
N THR A 329 4.66 6.23 23.84
CA THR A 329 5.15 5.29 22.81
C THR A 329 6.69 5.20 22.78
N PHE A 330 7.38 5.84 23.73
CA PHE A 330 8.83 5.89 23.76
C PHE A 330 9.43 4.52 24.11
N PRO A 331 10.30 3.93 23.26
CA PRO A 331 10.78 2.55 23.43
C PRO A 331 11.89 2.37 24.50
N GLY A 332 12.20 3.41 25.27
CA GLY A 332 13.21 3.37 26.34
C GLY A 332 12.61 3.51 27.73
N PRO A 333 13.36 3.16 28.80
CA PRO A 333 12.89 3.34 30.18
C PRO A 333 12.62 4.82 30.45
N LEU A 334 11.39 5.11 30.91
CA LEU A 334 10.94 6.44 31.32
C LEU A 334 11.55 6.82 32.67
#